data_AF-A0A4R8N0X0-F1
#
_entry.id   AF-A0A4R8N0X0-F1
#
_cell.length_a   1.000
_cell.length_b   1.000
_cell.length_c   1.000
_cell.angle_alpha   90.00
_cell.angle_beta   90.00
_cell.angle_gamma   90.00
#
_symmetry.space_group_name_H-M   'P 1'
#
loop_
_entity.id
_entity.type
_entity.pdbx_description
1 polymer ?
#
loop_
_entity_poly.entity_id
_entity_poly.type
_entity_poly.pdbx_seq_one_letter_code
_entity_poly.pdbx_strand_id
1 'polypeptide(L)'
;MKKILLKYRHGFLLIFPLLLVIFSYREADTRFSHDLSRFFEKTDHSKEEAVIYVYLTEAEKTNFSVRRRKELSRAIVRFSQKLQFPDGTLLGGYQPNSSLFLLAWAKTRSEFRTNPLHGYGILSLSEMFVREFEMSSGTKINRDFDIQNDSIQLKMVILKLKESLAAGKSVKEAYLKIYDGNTSPNEWELLETNYKKMYEFVTSENKP
;
A
#
# COMPACT_ATOMS: atom_id res chain seq x y z
N MET A 1 64.70 -26.45 -9.04
CA MET A 1 63.22 -26.35 -9.08
C MET A 1 62.74 -25.36 -8.03
N LYS A 2 62.16 -24.21 -8.43
CA LYS A 2 61.35 -23.26 -7.61
C LYS A 2 61.25 -21.88 -8.31
N LYS A 3 60.60 -21.77 -9.48
CA LYS A 3 60.31 -20.45 -10.11
C LYS A 3 59.00 -20.40 -10.93
N ILE A 4 58.05 -21.31 -10.71
CA ILE A 4 56.77 -21.30 -11.45
C ILE A 4 55.59 -20.86 -10.55
N LEU A 5 55.75 -20.85 -9.22
CA LEU A 5 54.66 -20.59 -8.29
C LEU A 5 54.35 -19.10 -8.02
N LEU A 6 55.07 -18.15 -8.64
CA LEU A 6 54.87 -16.71 -8.39
C LEU A 6 54.10 -15.95 -9.48
N LYS A 7 53.80 -16.58 -10.63
CA LYS A 7 53.11 -15.92 -11.75
C LYS A 7 51.57 -15.94 -11.66
N TYR A 8 51.02 -16.79 -10.78
CA TYR A 8 49.56 -16.98 -10.65
C TYR A 8 48.95 -16.32 -9.40
N ARG A 9 49.73 -15.62 -8.58
CA ARG A 9 49.25 -15.03 -7.32
C ARG A 9 48.34 -13.81 -7.51
N HIS A 10 48.36 -13.18 -8.69
CA HIS A 10 47.60 -11.95 -8.97
C HIS A 10 46.44 -12.14 -9.96
N GLY A 11 46.42 -13.25 -10.72
CA GLY A 11 45.31 -13.56 -11.64
C GLY A 11 44.04 -13.98 -10.90
N PHE A 12 44.18 -14.74 -9.81
CA PHE A 12 43.04 -15.19 -8.98
C PHE A 12 42.33 -14.03 -8.26
N LEU A 13 43.06 -12.95 -7.96
CA LEU A 13 42.54 -11.76 -7.28
C LEU A 13 41.56 -10.95 -8.15
N LEU A 14 41.61 -11.10 -9.48
CA LEU A 14 40.65 -10.48 -10.40
C LEU A 14 39.49 -11.42 -10.79
N ILE A 15 39.69 -12.74 -10.67
CA ILE A 15 38.64 -13.72 -10.96
C ILE A 15 37.55 -13.67 -9.88
N PHE A 16 37.90 -13.45 -8.62
CA PHE A 16 36.93 -13.39 -7.52
C PHE A 16 35.90 -12.24 -7.64
N PRO A 17 36.29 -10.97 -7.87
CA PRO A 17 35.31 -9.90 -8.09
C PRO A 17 34.52 -10.07 -9.39
N LEU A 18 35.12 -10.63 -10.45
CA LEU A 18 34.41 -10.89 -11.71
C LEU A 18 33.36 -11.99 -11.55
N LEU A 19 33.67 -13.06 -10.81
CA LEU A 19 32.72 -14.11 -10.46
C LEU A 19 31.61 -13.57 -9.56
N LEU A 20 31.91 -12.68 -8.59
CA LEU A 20 30.88 -12.03 -7.78
C LEU A 20 29.91 -11.21 -8.64
N VAL A 21 30.41 -10.46 -9.64
CA VAL A 21 29.55 -9.72 -10.57
C VAL A 21 28.69 -10.69 -11.40
N ILE A 22 29.26 -11.78 -11.93
CA ILE A 22 28.52 -12.78 -12.71
C ILE A 22 27.49 -13.53 -11.84
N PHE A 23 27.84 -13.93 -10.62
CA PHE A 23 26.91 -14.57 -9.68
C PHE A 23 25.82 -13.61 -9.21
N SER A 24 26.12 -12.32 -8.99
CA SER A 24 25.10 -11.33 -8.64
C SER A 24 24.12 -11.06 -9.78
N TYR A 25 24.62 -11.03 -11.03
CA TYR A 25 23.77 -10.90 -12.22
C TYR A 25 22.93 -12.15 -12.44
N ARG A 26 23.51 -13.34 -12.23
CA ARG A 26 22.79 -14.62 -12.36
C ARG A 26 21.79 -14.86 -11.23
N GLU A 27 22.09 -14.47 -9.99
CA GLU A 27 21.14 -14.51 -8.86
C GLU A 27 20.00 -13.50 -9.01
N ALA A 28 20.23 -12.36 -9.69
CA ALA A 28 19.17 -11.42 -10.00
C ALA A 28 18.15 -12.01 -11.01
N ASP A 29 18.63 -12.78 -11.99
CA ASP A 29 17.76 -13.42 -13.00
C ASP A 29 17.15 -14.76 -12.55
N THR A 30 17.79 -15.54 -11.66
CA THR A 30 17.29 -16.88 -11.27
C THR A 30 16.46 -16.91 -9.98
N ARG A 31 16.30 -15.80 -9.24
CA ARG A 31 15.40 -15.75 -8.07
C ARG A 31 13.92 -15.61 -8.42
N PHE A 32 13.57 -15.49 -9.70
CA PHE A 32 12.19 -15.34 -10.15
C PHE A 32 11.48 -16.64 -10.55
N SER A 33 12.12 -17.81 -10.56
CA SER A 33 11.51 -18.98 -11.21
C SER A 33 11.53 -20.34 -10.49
N HIS A 34 11.90 -20.45 -9.22
CA HIS A 34 11.59 -21.69 -8.50
C HIS A 34 11.24 -21.50 -7.01
N ASP A 35 9.98 -21.83 -6.72
CA ASP A 35 9.42 -22.24 -5.43
C ASP A 35 9.20 -21.13 -4.37
N LEU A 36 8.29 -20.22 -4.68
CA LEU A 36 7.78 -19.19 -3.76
C LEU A 36 6.61 -19.67 -2.88
N SER A 37 6.26 -20.97 -2.92
CA SER A 37 5.14 -21.51 -2.14
C SER A 37 5.45 -21.66 -0.64
N ARG A 38 6.72 -21.54 -0.22
CA ARG A 38 7.17 -21.80 1.16
C ARG A 38 7.93 -20.65 1.85
N PHE A 39 7.97 -19.44 1.27
CA PHE A 39 8.68 -18.27 1.83
C PHE A 39 7.77 -17.16 2.40
N PHE A 40 6.57 -17.50 2.87
CA PHE A 40 5.71 -16.55 3.60
C PHE A 40 5.95 -16.62 5.11
N GLU A 41 7.19 -16.35 5.54
CA GLU A 41 7.50 -16.02 6.93
C GLU A 41 8.06 -14.59 6.99
N LYS A 42 7.27 -13.69 7.60
CA LYS A 42 7.45 -12.24 7.75
C LYS A 42 7.26 -11.41 6.48
N THR A 43 6.05 -10.84 6.38
CA THR A 43 5.60 -9.74 5.51
C THR A 43 6.73 -8.88 4.94
N ASP A 44 7.08 -9.14 3.68
CA ASP A 44 8.03 -8.35 2.93
C ASP A 44 7.36 -7.04 2.48
N HIS A 45 7.29 -6.07 3.39
CA HIS A 45 6.65 -4.77 3.16
C HIS A 45 7.16 -4.09 1.89
N SER A 46 8.41 -4.34 1.53
CA SER A 46 9.00 -3.82 0.29
C SER A 46 8.30 -4.35 -0.97
N LYS A 47 7.87 -5.62 -0.95
CA LYS A 47 7.12 -6.23 -2.06
C LYS A 47 5.69 -5.70 -2.14
N GLU A 48 4.99 -5.54 -1.01
CA GLU A 48 3.66 -4.92 -1.01
C GLU A 48 3.70 -3.47 -1.51
N GLU A 49 4.71 -2.70 -1.06
CA GLU A 49 4.92 -1.33 -1.53
C GLU A 49 5.17 -1.30 -3.05
N ALA A 50 5.99 -2.21 -3.55
CA ALA A 50 6.29 -2.34 -4.98
C ALA A 50 5.03 -2.69 -5.78
N VAL A 51 4.21 -3.64 -5.32
CA VAL A 51 2.95 -4.02 -5.97
C VAL A 51 1.99 -2.84 -6.06
N ILE A 52 1.80 -2.09 -4.97
CA ILE A 52 0.94 -0.90 -4.99
C ILE A 52 1.52 0.18 -5.92
N TYR A 53 2.84 0.38 -5.88
CA TYR A 53 3.50 1.33 -6.77
C TYR A 53 3.30 0.98 -8.25
N VAL A 54 3.45 -0.30 -8.61
CA VAL A 54 3.22 -0.82 -9.97
C VAL A 54 1.76 -0.64 -10.35
N TYR A 55 0.81 -0.98 -9.47
CA TYR A 55 -0.62 -0.77 -9.73
C TYR A 55 -0.94 0.70 -10.05
N LEU A 56 -0.43 1.63 -9.24
CA LEU A 56 -0.63 3.08 -9.45
C LEU A 56 0.03 3.60 -10.74
N THR A 57 1.04 2.90 -11.26
CA THR A 57 1.82 3.30 -12.44
C THR A 57 1.26 2.70 -13.73
N GLU A 58 0.95 1.40 -13.73
CA GLU A 58 0.70 0.62 -14.94
C GLU A 58 -0.78 0.32 -15.15
N ALA A 59 -1.48 -0.11 -14.10
CA ALA A 59 -2.90 -0.45 -14.16
C ALA A 59 -3.77 0.83 -14.15
N GLU A 60 -3.54 1.67 -13.15
CA GLU A 60 -4.34 2.87 -12.93
C GLU A 60 -3.82 4.08 -13.73
N LYS A 61 -2.52 4.10 -14.05
CA LYS A 61 -1.86 5.18 -14.80
C LYS A 61 -2.11 6.57 -14.21
N THR A 62 -1.92 6.69 -12.90
CA THR A 62 -2.15 7.95 -12.18
C THR A 62 -1.23 9.07 -12.66
N ASN A 63 -1.74 10.31 -12.67
CA ASN A 63 -0.97 11.52 -12.96
C ASN A 63 -0.04 11.97 -11.81
N PHE A 64 0.14 11.13 -10.80
CA PHE A 64 1.05 11.42 -9.69
C PHE A 64 2.51 11.49 -10.13
N SER A 65 3.30 12.26 -9.39
CA SER A 65 4.76 12.16 -9.52
C SER A 65 5.24 10.80 -9.00
N VAL A 66 6.42 10.36 -9.47
CA VAL A 66 7.06 9.13 -8.96
C VAL A 66 7.22 9.17 -7.43
N ARG A 67 7.62 10.33 -6.89
CA ARG A 67 7.75 10.56 -5.45
C ARG A 67 6.42 10.36 -4.74
N ARG A 68 5.35 10.97 -5.26
CA ARG A 68 4.00 10.89 -4.68
C ARG A 68 3.47 9.46 -4.66
N ARG A 69 3.66 8.69 -5.74
CA ARG A 69 3.31 7.26 -5.78
C ARG A 69 4.05 6.47 -4.69
N LYS A 70 5.37 6.66 -4.56
CA LYS A 70 6.17 5.99 -3.51
C LYS A 70 5.70 6.35 -2.10
N GLU A 71 5.42 7.63 -1.84
CA GLU A 71 4.93 8.10 -0.55
C GLU A 71 3.56 7.49 -0.21
N LEU A 72 2.63 7.47 -1.16
CA LEU A 72 1.31 6.85 -0.97
C LEU A 72 1.42 5.33 -0.75
N SER A 73 2.19 4.62 -1.57
CA SER A 73 2.42 3.17 -1.42
C SER A 73 2.96 2.83 -0.03
N ARG A 74 3.99 3.56 0.41
CA ARG A 74 4.58 3.39 1.75
C ARG A 74 3.58 3.68 2.86
N ALA A 75 2.81 4.76 2.72
CA ALA A 75 1.81 5.13 3.72
C ALA A 75 0.76 4.03 3.84
N ILE A 76 0.21 3.55 2.72
CA ILE A 76 -0.78 2.47 2.69
C ILE A 76 -0.25 1.23 3.40
N VAL A 77 0.93 0.71 3.03
CA VAL A 77 1.49 -0.51 3.63
C VAL A 77 1.80 -0.34 5.11
N ARG A 78 2.37 0.81 5.51
CA ARG A 78 2.67 1.07 6.91
C ARG A 78 1.41 1.08 7.78
N PHE A 79 0.33 1.63 7.26
CA PHE A 79 -0.90 1.82 8.01
C PHE A 79 -1.83 0.61 7.94
N SER A 80 -1.78 -0.16 6.86
CA SER A 80 -2.53 -1.42 6.70
C SER A 80 -2.15 -2.45 7.76
N GLN A 81 -0.88 -2.51 8.18
CA GLN A 81 -0.40 -3.36 9.28
C GLN A 81 -1.16 -3.13 10.59
N LYS A 82 -1.69 -1.93 10.79
CA LYS A 82 -2.44 -1.58 11.98
C LYS A 82 -3.90 -1.99 11.84
N LEU A 83 -4.40 -2.22 10.64
CA LEU A 83 -5.80 -2.54 10.38
C LEU A 83 -6.01 -4.05 10.40
N GLN A 84 -6.84 -4.52 11.32
CA GLN A 84 -7.32 -5.89 11.38
C GLN A 84 -8.82 -5.86 11.15
N PHE A 85 -9.28 -6.75 10.27
CA PHE A 85 -10.71 -6.93 10.02
C PHE A 85 -11.29 -7.98 10.95
N PRO A 86 -12.57 -7.88 11.33
CA PRO A 86 -13.28 -8.94 12.03
C PRO A 86 -13.27 -10.26 11.23
N ASP A 87 -13.27 -11.38 11.93
CA ASP A 87 -13.30 -12.71 11.30
C ASP A 87 -14.52 -12.89 10.38
N GLY A 88 -14.32 -13.56 9.25
CA GLY A 88 -15.38 -13.81 8.27
C GLY A 88 -15.77 -12.61 7.42
N THR A 89 -15.13 -11.44 7.59
CA THR A 89 -15.30 -10.30 6.68
C THR A 89 -14.95 -10.71 5.26
N LEU A 90 -15.80 -10.33 4.29
CA LEU A 90 -15.50 -10.43 2.86
C LEU A 90 -15.63 -9.05 2.23
N LEU A 91 -14.74 -8.75 1.28
CA LEU A 91 -14.77 -7.51 0.50
C LEU A 91 -14.92 -7.89 -0.97
N GLY A 92 -16.08 -7.57 -1.56
CA GLY A 92 -16.38 -7.95 -2.95
C GLY A 92 -16.31 -9.46 -3.21
N GLY A 93 -16.54 -10.28 -2.19
CA GLY A 93 -16.47 -11.75 -2.24
C GLY A 93 -15.09 -12.36 -1.95
N TYR A 94 -14.04 -11.55 -1.72
CA TYR A 94 -12.69 -12.03 -1.44
C TYR A 94 -12.31 -11.82 0.03
N GLN A 95 -11.32 -12.57 0.48
CA GLN A 95 -10.69 -12.35 1.78
C GLN A 95 -10.07 -10.95 1.84
N PRO A 96 -10.19 -10.23 2.96
CA PRO A 96 -9.79 -8.85 3.05
C PRO A 96 -8.26 -8.74 3.18
N ASN A 97 -7.66 -7.92 2.32
CA ASN A 97 -6.28 -7.48 2.40
C ASN A 97 -6.29 -5.99 2.80
N SER A 98 -5.72 -5.67 3.96
CA SER A 98 -5.74 -4.31 4.50
C SER A 98 -5.06 -3.28 3.59
N SER A 99 -3.96 -3.65 2.92
CA SER A 99 -3.25 -2.75 2.00
C SER A 99 -4.12 -2.43 0.78
N LEU A 100 -4.74 -3.43 0.18
CA LEU A 100 -5.64 -3.25 -0.97
C LEU A 100 -6.95 -2.55 -0.59
N PHE A 101 -7.47 -2.78 0.62
CA PHE A 101 -8.63 -2.05 1.11
C PHE A 101 -8.35 -0.55 1.24
N LEU A 102 -7.22 -0.15 1.84
CA LEU A 102 -6.85 1.26 1.95
C LEU A 102 -6.60 1.90 0.57
N LEU A 103 -6.05 1.14 -0.38
CA LEU A 103 -5.88 1.60 -1.76
C LEU A 103 -7.23 1.78 -2.46
N ALA A 104 -8.14 0.81 -2.33
CA ALA A 104 -9.50 0.86 -2.87
C ALA A 104 -10.28 2.03 -2.28
N TRP A 105 -10.13 2.27 -0.99
CA TRP A 105 -10.70 3.42 -0.30
C TRP A 105 -10.22 4.74 -0.93
N ALA A 106 -8.91 4.92 -1.06
CA ALA A 106 -8.34 6.11 -1.71
C ALA A 106 -8.86 6.28 -3.15
N LYS A 107 -8.94 5.18 -3.92
CA LYS A 107 -9.52 5.19 -5.27
C LYS A 107 -10.98 5.62 -5.27
N THR A 108 -11.81 5.07 -4.39
CA THR A 108 -13.24 5.40 -4.31
C THR A 108 -13.46 6.87 -3.98
N ARG A 109 -12.64 7.44 -3.08
CA ARG A 109 -12.88 8.79 -2.56
C ARG A 109 -12.35 9.91 -3.43
N SER A 110 -11.21 9.73 -4.07
CA SER A 110 -10.57 10.79 -4.85
C SER A 110 -10.34 10.42 -6.31
N GLU A 111 -10.62 9.18 -6.70
CA GLU A 111 -10.19 8.61 -7.98
C GLU A 111 -8.68 8.77 -8.24
N PHE A 112 -7.87 8.92 -7.18
CA PHE A 112 -6.47 9.30 -7.26
C PHE A 112 -6.21 10.64 -7.97
N ARG A 113 -7.14 11.60 -7.85
CA ARG A 113 -6.94 12.98 -8.28
C ARG A 113 -6.20 13.75 -7.18
N THR A 114 -5.31 14.65 -7.59
CA THR A 114 -4.52 15.49 -6.65
C THR A 114 -5.36 16.53 -5.91
N ASN A 115 -6.43 17.01 -6.56
CA ASN A 115 -7.38 17.96 -5.99
C ASN A 115 -8.78 17.34 -6.04
N PRO A 116 -9.24 16.70 -4.95
CA PRO A 116 -10.60 16.18 -4.88
C PRO A 116 -11.59 17.35 -4.92
N LEU A 117 -12.74 17.14 -5.56
CA LEU A 117 -13.80 18.16 -5.63
C LEU A 117 -14.44 18.44 -4.27
N HIS A 118 -14.39 17.46 -3.36
CA HIS A 118 -15.07 17.52 -2.06
C HIS A 118 -14.16 17.00 -0.95
N GLY A 119 -13.71 17.88 -0.06
CA GLY A 119 -12.92 17.54 1.13
C GLY A 119 -11.41 17.58 0.92
N TYR A 120 -10.69 17.05 1.90
CA TYR A 120 -9.23 17.17 1.99
C TYR A 120 -8.51 15.88 1.61
N GLY A 121 -7.46 16.03 0.79
CA GLY A 121 -6.49 14.99 0.49
C GLY A 121 -7.06 13.76 -0.24
N ILE A 122 -6.27 12.67 -0.29
CA ILE A 122 -6.58 11.47 -1.08
C ILE A 122 -7.83 10.71 -0.59
N LEU A 123 -8.23 10.91 0.66
CA LEU A 123 -9.40 10.29 1.26
C LEU A 123 -10.65 11.18 1.24
N SER A 124 -10.55 12.40 0.69
CA SER A 124 -11.66 13.35 0.56
C SER A 124 -12.38 13.56 1.90
N LEU A 125 -11.60 13.84 2.96
CA LEU A 125 -12.12 13.97 4.33
C LEU A 125 -12.89 15.28 4.48
N SER A 126 -14.04 15.24 5.16
CA SER A 126 -14.85 16.43 5.42
C SER A 126 -14.24 17.29 6.53
N GLU A 127 -14.52 18.60 6.52
CA GLU A 127 -14.13 19.49 7.63
C GLU A 127 -14.80 19.05 8.95
N MET A 128 -16.02 18.49 8.90
CA MET A 128 -16.68 17.95 10.10
C MET A 128 -15.89 16.80 10.70
N PHE A 129 -15.46 15.82 9.88
CA PHE A 129 -14.62 14.71 10.34
C PHE A 129 -13.33 15.22 11.00
N VAL A 130 -12.65 16.19 10.38
CA VAL A 130 -11.41 16.75 10.91
C VAL A 130 -11.67 17.40 12.27
N ARG A 131 -12.71 18.23 12.40
CA ARG A 131 -13.06 18.87 13.68
C ARG A 131 -13.40 17.87 14.78
N GLU A 132 -14.17 16.84 14.47
CA GLU A 132 -14.48 15.77 15.43
C GLU A 132 -13.23 15.00 15.87
N PHE A 133 -12.32 14.75 14.93
CA PHE A 133 -11.03 14.16 15.25
C PHE A 133 -10.19 15.06 16.16
N GLU A 134 -10.10 16.37 15.87
CA GLU A 134 -9.37 17.32 16.72
C GLU A 134 -9.94 17.37 18.14
N MET A 135 -11.28 17.43 18.28
CA MET A 135 -11.96 17.44 19.58
C MET A 135 -11.68 16.17 20.39
N SER A 136 -11.71 15.00 19.75
CA SER A 136 -11.49 13.72 20.44
C SER A 136 -10.02 13.41 20.72
N SER A 137 -9.10 13.89 19.88
CA SER A 137 -7.66 13.63 20.02
C SER A 137 -6.89 14.73 20.78
N GLY A 138 -7.51 15.90 21.00
CA GLY A 138 -6.86 17.07 21.58
C GLY A 138 -5.74 17.66 20.72
N THR A 139 -5.62 17.25 19.45
CA THR A 139 -4.55 17.67 18.54
C THR A 139 -5.12 18.58 17.45
N LYS A 140 -4.48 19.73 17.20
CA LYS A 140 -4.83 20.60 16.07
C LYS A 140 -4.17 20.11 14.78
N ILE A 141 -4.91 20.17 13.67
CA ILE A 141 -4.51 19.73 12.34
C ILE A 141 -4.50 20.95 11.41
N ASN A 142 -3.36 21.20 10.77
CA ASN A 142 -3.25 22.24 9.77
C ASN A 142 -3.95 21.82 8.46
N ARG A 143 -4.90 22.63 7.98
CA ARG A 143 -5.69 22.36 6.75
C ARG A 143 -4.88 22.56 5.47
N ASP A 144 -3.82 23.35 5.52
CA ASP A 144 -2.98 23.64 4.37
C ASP A 144 -1.87 22.60 4.20
N PHE A 145 -1.41 22.00 5.29
CA PHE A 145 -0.24 21.10 5.28
C PHE A 145 -0.55 19.69 5.80
N ASP A 146 -1.03 19.55 7.04
CA ASP A 146 -1.14 18.26 7.70
C ASP A 146 -2.18 17.37 7.03
N ILE A 147 -3.35 17.94 6.71
CA ILE A 147 -4.46 17.18 6.12
C ILE A 147 -4.16 16.73 4.69
N GLN A 148 -3.21 17.37 4.00
CA GLN A 148 -2.79 16.97 2.65
C GLN A 148 -1.82 15.79 2.68
N ASN A 149 -1.25 15.45 3.84
CA ASN A 149 -0.32 14.35 3.99
C ASN A 149 -1.07 13.01 4.12
N ASP A 150 -0.81 12.05 3.24
CA ASP A 150 -1.46 10.73 3.26
C ASP A 150 -1.26 9.98 4.56
N SER A 151 -0.07 10.09 5.15
CA SER A 151 0.22 9.39 6.40
C SER A 151 -0.63 9.92 7.55
N ILE A 152 -0.90 11.23 7.56
CA ILE A 152 -1.76 11.85 8.58
C ILE A 152 -3.22 11.46 8.32
N GLN A 153 -3.69 11.56 7.08
CA GLN A 153 -5.03 11.12 6.67
C GLN A 153 -5.29 9.67 7.06
N LEU A 154 -4.44 8.73 6.63
CA LEU A 154 -4.56 7.31 6.93
C LEU A 154 -4.51 7.03 8.43
N LYS A 155 -3.65 7.73 9.18
CA LYS A 155 -3.62 7.60 10.64
C LYS A 155 -4.96 7.96 11.27
N MET A 156 -5.54 9.10 10.88
CA MET A 156 -6.81 9.56 11.46
C MET A 156 -7.95 8.61 11.14
N VAL A 157 -8.13 8.23 9.87
CA VAL A 157 -9.25 7.36 9.49
C VAL A 157 -9.11 5.97 10.10
N ILE A 158 -7.90 5.42 10.23
CA ILE A 158 -7.72 4.10 10.83
C ILE A 158 -8.01 4.12 12.33
N LEU A 159 -7.65 5.20 13.04
CA LEU A 159 -8.03 5.34 14.44
C LEU A 159 -9.55 5.34 14.61
N LYS A 160 -10.27 6.14 13.80
CA LYS A 160 -11.74 6.19 13.85
C LYS A 160 -12.43 4.92 13.37
N LEU A 161 -11.85 4.26 12.37
CA LEU A 161 -12.34 2.97 11.90
C LEU A 161 -12.19 1.92 13.01
N LYS A 162 -11.03 1.85 13.67
CA LYS A 162 -10.81 0.94 14.79
C LYS A 162 -11.75 1.19 15.96
N GLU A 163 -11.95 2.45 16.35
CA GLU A 163 -12.93 2.81 17.37
C GLU A 163 -14.32 2.28 17.01
N SER A 164 -14.71 2.39 15.74
CA SER A 164 -16.02 1.92 15.26
C SER A 164 -16.12 0.39 15.21
N LEU A 165 -15.06 -0.30 14.76
CA LEU A 165 -15.00 -1.76 14.76
C LEU A 165 -15.01 -2.33 16.19
N ALA A 166 -14.28 -1.70 17.11
CA ALA A 166 -14.28 -2.08 18.52
C ALA A 166 -15.66 -1.87 19.19
N ALA A 167 -16.46 -0.92 18.70
CA ALA A 167 -17.84 -0.74 19.10
C ALA A 167 -18.82 -1.76 18.47
N GLY A 168 -18.31 -2.78 17.77
CA GLY A 168 -19.10 -3.87 17.19
C GLY A 168 -19.72 -3.57 15.82
N LYS A 169 -19.35 -2.45 15.18
CA LYS A 169 -19.86 -2.12 13.84
C LYS A 169 -19.23 -2.99 12.78
N SER A 170 -19.98 -3.27 11.71
CA SER A 170 -19.42 -3.89 10.51
C SER A 170 -18.42 -2.97 9.82
N VAL A 171 -17.55 -3.51 8.95
CA VAL A 171 -16.58 -2.71 8.19
C VAL A 171 -17.29 -1.66 7.32
N LYS A 172 -18.41 -2.04 6.68
CA LYS A 172 -19.24 -1.13 5.88
C LYS A 172 -19.77 0.03 6.72
N GLU A 173 -20.37 -0.28 7.87
CA GLU A 173 -20.90 0.74 8.78
C GLU A 173 -19.80 1.66 9.32
N ALA A 174 -18.66 1.09 9.71
CA ALA A 174 -17.52 1.84 10.22
C ALA A 174 -16.94 2.78 9.15
N TYR A 175 -16.83 2.31 7.90
CA TYR A 175 -16.42 3.10 6.75
C TYR A 175 -17.40 4.25 6.47
N LEU A 176 -18.70 3.95 6.36
CA LEU A 176 -19.72 4.97 6.04
C LEU A 176 -19.84 6.02 7.14
N LYS A 177 -19.67 5.63 8.41
CA LYS A 177 -19.68 6.54 9.56
C LYS A 177 -18.62 7.64 9.45
N ILE A 178 -17.44 7.33 8.91
CA ILE A 178 -16.34 8.31 8.76
C ILE A 178 -16.74 9.50 7.89
N TYR A 179 -17.69 9.29 6.98
CA TYR A 179 -18.12 10.28 6.01
C TYR A 179 -19.47 10.93 6.33
N ASP A 180 -20.12 10.53 7.43
CA ASP A 180 -21.35 11.15 7.95
C ASP A 180 -22.43 11.42 6.87
N GLY A 181 -22.67 10.43 6.02
CA GLY A 181 -23.65 10.53 4.92
C GLY A 181 -23.19 11.34 3.71
N ASN A 182 -21.99 11.94 3.71
CA ASN A 182 -21.36 12.57 2.53
C ASN A 182 -20.72 11.53 1.60
N THR A 183 -21.55 10.55 1.23
CA THR A 183 -21.20 9.42 0.37
C THR A 183 -22.27 9.25 -0.70
N SER A 184 -21.87 8.78 -1.87
CA SER A 184 -22.84 8.38 -2.89
C SER A 184 -23.69 7.18 -2.42
N PRO A 185 -24.92 6.98 -2.93
CA PRO A 185 -25.75 5.83 -2.55
C PRO A 185 -25.09 4.46 -2.79
N ASN A 186 -24.15 4.38 -3.74
CA ASN A 186 -23.44 3.16 -4.13
C ASN A 186 -21.96 3.17 -3.72
N GLU A 187 -21.60 4.00 -2.74
CA GLU A 187 -20.21 4.22 -2.31
C GLU A 187 -19.51 2.93 -1.92
N TRP A 188 -20.20 2.10 -1.14
CA TRP A 188 -19.64 0.85 -0.63
C TRP A 188 -19.45 -0.17 -1.75
N GLU A 189 -20.44 -0.30 -2.62
CA GLU A 189 -20.43 -1.20 -3.76
C GLU A 189 -19.34 -0.79 -4.77
N LEU A 190 -19.08 0.51 -4.92
CA LEU A 190 -17.96 1.05 -5.69
C LEU A 190 -16.61 0.69 -5.03
N LEU A 191 -16.49 0.80 -3.71
CA LEU A 191 -15.30 0.38 -2.98
C LEU A 191 -15.03 -1.11 -3.16
N GLU A 192 -16.04 -1.97 -3.01
CA GLU A 192 -15.89 -3.41 -3.22
C GLU A 192 -15.51 -3.74 -4.66
N THR A 193 -16.05 -3.02 -5.64
CA THR A 193 -15.70 -3.17 -7.05
C THR A 193 -14.24 -2.78 -7.30
N ASN A 194 -13.78 -1.66 -6.74
CA ASN A 194 -12.39 -1.23 -6.84
C ASN A 194 -11.45 -2.22 -6.15
N TYR A 195 -11.83 -2.69 -4.96
CA TYR A 195 -11.10 -3.70 -4.21
C TYR A 195 -10.95 -4.99 -5.00
N LYS A 196 -12.05 -5.50 -5.59
CA LYS A 196 -12.05 -6.69 -6.43
C LYS A 196 -11.07 -6.56 -7.60
N LYS A 197 -11.13 -5.46 -8.36
CA LYS A 197 -10.21 -5.20 -9.47
C LYS A 197 -8.75 -5.18 -9.03
N MET A 198 -8.46 -4.56 -7.89
CA MET A 198 -7.11 -4.53 -7.32
C MET A 198 -6.66 -5.93 -6.89
N TYR A 199 -7.53 -6.69 -6.23
CA TYR A 199 -7.25 -8.05 -5.79
C TYR A 199 -6.92 -8.94 -7.00
N GLU A 200 -7.77 -8.93 -8.02
CA GLU A 200 -7.58 -9.69 -9.26
C GLU A 200 -6.27 -9.33 -9.96
N PHE A 201 -5.91 -8.04 -10.01
CA PHE A 201 -4.62 -7.59 -10.55
C PHE A 201 -3.42 -8.16 -9.77
N VAL A 202 -3.51 -8.24 -8.45
CA VAL A 202 -2.41 -8.72 -7.61
C VAL A 202 -2.25 -10.24 -7.69
N THR A 203 -3.36 -10.95 -7.85
CA THR A 203 -3.40 -12.42 -7.88
C THR A 203 -3.29 -13.02 -9.28
N SER A 204 -3.48 -12.24 -10.35
CA SER A 204 -3.34 -12.77 -11.71
C SER A 204 -1.89 -13.20 -11.96
N GLU A 205 -1.73 -14.41 -12.49
CA GLU A 205 -0.43 -15.04 -12.73
C GLU A 205 0.39 -14.35 -13.83
N ASN A 206 -0.23 -13.46 -14.62
CA ASN A 206 0.44 -12.62 -15.61
C ASN A 206 0.95 -11.33 -14.95
N LYS A 207 2.09 -11.43 -14.27
CA LYS A 207 2.91 -10.26 -13.97
C LYS A 207 3.91 -10.04 -15.10
N PRO A 208 4.23 -8.79 -15.46
CA PRO A 208 5.42 -8.50 -16.27
C PRO A 208 6.71 -8.94 -15.54
#